data_AF-K1T1W6-F1
#
_entry.id   AF-K1T1W6-F1
#
_cell.length_a   1.000
_cell.length_b   1.000
_cell.length_c   1.000
_cell.angle_alpha   90.00
_cell.angle_beta   90.00
_cell.angle_gamma   90.00
#
_symmetry.space_group_name_H-M   'P 1'
#
loop_
_entity.id
_entity.type
_entity.pdbx_description
1 polymer ?
#
loop_
_entity_poly.entity_id
_entity_poly.type
_entity_poly.pdbx_seq_one_letter_code
_entity_poly.pdbx_strand_id
1 'polypeptide(L)'
;MISPPPHHDIYSIEDLAQLIFDLKNINPQAKISVKLVAESGVGTIAAGVAKAKADLIVISGAEGGTGASPASSIRYAGISPELGLSETQQTLVLNGLRGQVVLQADGQLKTGRDIILMALMGAEEYGFATSALIVLGCVPRK
;
A
#
# COMPACT_ATOMS: atom_id res chain seq x y z
N MET A 1 -10.26 -1.73 -21.10
CA MET A 1 -11.01 -2.67 -20.23
C MET A 1 -11.27 -1.96 -18.91
N ILE A 2 -12.43 -2.18 -18.29
CA ILE A 2 -12.73 -1.69 -16.95
C ILE A 2 -12.73 -2.91 -16.02
N SER A 3 -11.84 -2.92 -15.04
CA SER A 3 -11.82 -3.97 -14.03
C SER A 3 -13.01 -3.82 -13.07
N PRO A 4 -13.57 -4.92 -12.54
CA PRO A 4 -14.49 -4.86 -11.42
C PRO A 4 -13.85 -4.13 -10.23
N PRO A 5 -14.59 -3.29 -9.48
CA PRO A 5 -14.03 -2.61 -8.32
C PRO A 5 -13.58 -3.54 -7.18
N PRO A 6 -14.36 -4.55 -6.74
CA PRO A 6 -13.88 -5.52 -5.76
C PRO A 6 -13.20 -6.71 -6.43
N HIS A 7 -12.29 -7.34 -5.70
CA HIS A 7 -11.88 -8.69 -6.04
C HIS A 7 -13.04 -9.64 -5.71
N HIS A 8 -13.48 -10.45 -6.67
CA HIS A 8 -14.69 -11.26 -6.52
C HIS A 8 -14.54 -12.45 -5.57
N ASP A 9 -13.35 -12.68 -5.02
CA ASP A 9 -13.09 -13.68 -4.00
C ASP A 9 -12.58 -13.06 -2.67
N ILE A 10 -12.70 -11.72 -2.49
CA ILE A 10 -12.35 -11.03 -1.23
C ILE A 10 -13.53 -10.16 -0.79
N TYR A 11 -14.41 -10.72 0.04
CA TYR A 11 -15.51 -9.98 0.67
C TYR A 11 -15.31 -9.80 2.19
N SER A 12 -14.38 -10.52 2.78
CA SER A 12 -13.99 -10.40 4.19
C SER A 12 -12.48 -10.55 4.40
N ILE A 13 -12.03 -10.41 5.65
CA ILE A 13 -10.62 -10.62 5.99
C ILE A 13 -10.22 -12.09 5.93
N GLU A 14 -11.16 -13.00 6.18
CA GLU A 14 -10.96 -14.44 6.05
C GLU A 14 -10.76 -14.84 4.58
N ASP A 15 -11.53 -14.22 3.68
CA ASP A 15 -11.36 -14.42 2.24
C ASP A 15 -9.98 -13.96 1.75
N LEU A 16 -9.51 -12.79 2.23
CA LEU A 16 -8.14 -12.34 1.94
C LEU A 16 -7.10 -13.35 2.45
N ALA A 17 -7.29 -13.90 3.66
CA ALA A 17 -6.40 -14.91 4.21
C ALA A 17 -6.38 -16.19 3.35
N GLN A 18 -7.54 -16.58 2.81
CA GLN A 18 -7.63 -17.71 1.88
C GLN A 18 -6.87 -17.43 0.58
N LEU A 19 -7.04 -16.24 -0.01
CA LEU A 19 -6.28 -15.88 -1.20
C LEU A 19 -4.76 -15.86 -0.94
N ILE A 20 -4.31 -15.32 0.20
CA ILE A 20 -2.89 -15.35 0.58
C ILE A 20 -2.39 -16.79 0.73
N PHE A 21 -3.19 -17.67 1.35
CA PHE A 21 -2.88 -19.08 1.48
C PHE A 21 -2.75 -19.76 0.12
N ASP A 22 -3.69 -19.52 -0.80
CA ASP A 22 -3.67 -20.08 -2.14
C ASP A 22 -2.44 -19.62 -2.93
N LEU A 23 -2.11 -18.33 -2.86
CA LEU A 23 -0.91 -17.76 -3.49
C LEU A 23 0.39 -18.38 -2.95
N LYS A 24 0.47 -18.62 -1.64
CA LYS A 24 1.64 -19.29 -1.03
C LYS A 24 1.70 -20.78 -1.35
N ASN A 25 0.57 -21.45 -1.58
CA ASN A 25 0.56 -22.85 -2.01
C ASN A 25 1.01 -23.01 -3.46
N ILE A 26 0.59 -22.12 -4.36
CA ILE A 26 1.02 -22.19 -5.76
C ILE A 26 2.48 -21.76 -5.93
N ASN A 27 2.95 -20.77 -5.14
CA ASN A 27 4.34 -20.34 -5.16
C ASN A 27 4.88 -20.12 -3.73
N PRO A 28 5.47 -21.17 -3.10
CA PRO A 28 5.98 -21.09 -1.73
C PRO A 28 7.17 -20.14 -1.53
N GLN A 29 7.84 -19.72 -2.61
CA GLN A 29 8.98 -18.81 -2.54
C GLN A 29 8.58 -17.34 -2.68
N ALA A 30 7.35 -17.06 -3.13
CA ALA A 30 6.87 -15.70 -3.32
C ALA A 30 6.46 -15.07 -1.98
N LYS A 31 6.91 -13.84 -1.76
CA LYS A 31 6.33 -12.96 -0.74
C LYS A 31 5.01 -12.40 -1.24
N ILE A 32 4.01 -12.34 -0.37
CA ILE A 32 2.69 -11.80 -0.67
C ILE A 32 2.57 -10.39 -0.11
N SER A 33 2.35 -9.43 -1.01
CA SER A 33 2.13 -8.04 -0.69
C SER A 33 0.65 -7.67 -0.80
N VAL A 34 0.12 -6.97 0.19
CA VAL A 34 -1.22 -6.37 0.11
C VAL A 34 -1.08 -4.86 0.02
N LYS A 35 -1.59 -4.29 -1.07
CA LYS A 35 -1.57 -2.84 -1.31
C LYS A 35 -2.85 -2.20 -0.80
N LEU A 36 -2.70 -1.31 0.20
CA LEU A 36 -3.77 -0.53 0.79
C LEU A 36 -3.57 0.95 0.43
N VAL A 37 -4.67 1.69 0.33
CA VAL A 37 -4.63 3.15 0.20
C VAL A 37 -4.73 3.74 1.60
N ALA A 38 -3.97 4.81 1.85
CA ALA A 38 -4.05 5.57 3.08
C ALA A 38 -5.45 6.15 3.24
N GLU A 39 -6.08 5.82 4.36
CA GLU A 39 -7.38 6.32 4.81
C GLU A 39 -7.44 6.19 6.34
N SER A 40 -8.24 7.01 7.00
CA SER A 40 -8.50 6.84 8.44
C SER A 40 -9.03 5.44 8.73
N GLY A 41 -8.38 4.72 9.65
CA GLY A 41 -8.75 3.34 10.01
C GLY A 41 -7.96 2.26 9.26
N VAL A 42 -7.08 2.64 8.32
CA VAL A 42 -6.22 1.70 7.59
C VAL A 42 -5.32 0.88 8.53
N GLY A 43 -4.97 1.42 9.71
CA GLY A 43 -4.18 0.68 10.70
C GLY A 43 -4.89 -0.56 11.22
N THR A 44 -6.21 -0.47 11.42
CA THR A 44 -7.05 -1.62 11.83
C THR A 44 -7.06 -2.70 10.75
N ILE A 45 -7.21 -2.28 9.49
CA ILE A 45 -7.19 -3.19 8.34
C ILE A 45 -5.81 -3.84 8.21
N ALA A 46 -4.72 -3.08 8.35
CA ALA A 46 -3.35 -3.59 8.30
C ALA A 46 -3.08 -4.65 9.39
N ALA A 47 -3.65 -4.49 10.59
CA ALA A 47 -3.56 -5.53 11.63
C ALA A 47 -4.27 -6.82 11.22
N GLY A 48 -5.42 -6.73 10.54
CA GLY A 48 -6.09 -7.89 9.94
C GLY A 48 -5.22 -8.56 8.86
N VAL A 49 -4.66 -7.74 7.95
CA VAL A 49 -3.78 -8.20 6.86
C VAL A 49 -2.54 -8.93 7.39
N ALA A 50 -1.91 -8.42 8.46
CA ALA A 50 -0.79 -9.08 9.10
C ALA A 50 -1.19 -10.45 9.69
N LYS A 51 -2.37 -10.53 10.35
CA LYS A 51 -2.91 -11.80 10.87
C LYS A 51 -3.24 -12.80 9.75
N ALA A 52 -3.64 -12.29 8.58
CA ALA A 52 -3.89 -13.06 7.36
C ALA A 52 -2.61 -13.57 6.67
N LYS A 53 -1.42 -13.38 7.29
CA LYS A 53 -0.13 -13.91 6.83
C LYS A 53 0.43 -13.27 5.56
N ALA A 54 0.06 -12.02 5.27
CA ALA A 54 0.80 -11.21 4.30
C ALA A 54 2.26 -11.01 4.78
N ASP A 55 3.20 -10.89 3.85
CA ASP A 55 4.62 -10.66 4.17
C ASP A 55 4.97 -9.16 4.09
N LEU A 56 4.23 -8.41 3.26
CA LEU A 56 4.44 -7.00 2.98
C LEU A 56 3.09 -6.27 2.96
N ILE A 57 3.04 -5.09 3.57
CA ILE A 57 1.89 -4.17 3.45
C ILE A 57 2.39 -2.89 2.80
N VAL A 58 1.76 -2.51 1.70
CA VAL A 58 2.02 -1.22 1.03
C VAL A 58 0.97 -0.23 1.47
N ILE A 59 1.38 0.93 1.97
CA ILE A 59 0.51 2.07 2.24
C ILE A 59 0.72 3.13 1.15
N SER A 60 -0.31 3.35 0.35
CA SER A 60 -0.29 4.29 -0.77
C SER A 60 -0.98 5.59 -0.44
N GLY A 61 -0.29 6.70 -0.66
CA GLY A 61 -0.89 8.03 -0.56
C GLY A 61 -1.90 8.34 -1.69
N ALA A 62 -2.84 9.25 -1.41
CA ALA A 62 -3.78 9.79 -2.39
C ALA A 62 -3.12 10.42 -3.63
N GLU A 63 -1.89 10.90 -3.48
CA GLU A 63 -1.09 11.57 -4.50
C GLU A 63 -0.59 10.62 -5.63
N GLY A 64 -0.86 9.31 -5.52
CA GLY A 64 -0.40 8.29 -6.47
C GLY A 64 -0.75 8.58 -7.94
N GLY A 65 0.15 8.19 -8.86
CA GLY A 65 -0.07 8.33 -10.30
C GLY A 65 -1.05 7.30 -10.85
N THR A 66 -1.79 7.67 -11.91
CA THR A 66 -2.66 6.76 -12.66
C THR A 66 -2.68 7.16 -14.14
N GLY A 67 -2.77 6.16 -15.03
CA GLY A 67 -2.91 6.40 -16.47
C GLY A 67 -4.33 6.79 -16.88
N ALA A 68 -5.34 6.40 -16.09
CA ALA A 68 -6.75 6.72 -16.33
C ALA A 68 -7.56 6.58 -15.03
N SER A 69 -8.15 7.68 -14.55
CA SER A 69 -9.05 7.69 -13.39
C SER A 69 -10.01 8.88 -13.47
N PRO A 70 -11.23 8.80 -12.93
CA PRO A 70 -12.11 9.96 -12.79
C PRO A 70 -11.42 11.10 -12.04
N ALA A 71 -11.61 12.34 -12.51
CA ALA A 71 -11.01 13.52 -11.88
C ALA A 71 -11.47 13.69 -10.42
N SER A 72 -12.69 13.25 -10.09
CA SER A 72 -13.20 13.23 -8.72
C SER A 72 -12.38 12.31 -7.82
N SER A 73 -12.07 11.09 -8.27
CA SER A 73 -11.26 10.14 -7.50
C SER A 73 -9.84 10.67 -7.27
N ILE A 74 -9.22 11.25 -8.30
CA ILE A 74 -7.86 11.83 -8.18
C ILE A 74 -7.83 12.97 -7.15
N ARG A 75 -8.90 13.77 -7.05
CA ARG A 75 -8.92 14.96 -6.19
C ARG A 75 -9.46 14.71 -4.78
N TYR A 76 -10.28 13.69 -4.58
CA TYR A 76 -11.11 13.56 -3.38
C TYR A 76 -11.08 12.18 -2.71
N ALA A 77 -10.33 11.20 -3.22
CA ALA A 77 -10.23 9.88 -2.61
C ALA A 77 -8.86 9.64 -1.95
N GLY A 78 -8.86 9.09 -0.75
CA GLY A 78 -7.67 8.79 0.05
C GLY A 78 -7.13 10.00 0.84
N ILE A 79 -6.09 9.75 1.64
CA ILE A 79 -5.37 10.78 2.40
C ILE A 79 -3.85 10.70 2.15
N SER A 80 -3.09 11.61 2.78
CA SER A 80 -1.63 11.65 2.70
C SER A 80 -0.98 10.35 3.21
N PRO A 81 0.10 9.87 2.58
CA PRO A 81 0.79 8.65 3.00
C PRO A 81 1.34 8.75 4.43
N GLU A 82 1.75 9.94 4.89
CA GLU A 82 2.27 10.19 6.23
C GLU A 82 1.30 9.75 7.33
N LEU A 83 0.01 10.10 7.16
CA LEU A 83 -1.04 9.78 8.12
C LEU A 83 -1.34 8.27 8.13
N GLY A 84 -1.58 7.69 6.95
CA GLY A 84 -1.89 6.27 6.85
C GLY A 84 -0.73 5.39 7.34
N LEU A 85 0.50 5.72 6.95
CA LEU A 85 1.70 4.97 7.35
C LEU A 85 1.92 5.04 8.85
N SER A 86 1.81 6.24 9.44
CA SER A 86 1.97 6.43 10.88
C SER A 86 0.89 5.70 11.67
N GLU A 87 -0.37 5.72 11.21
CA GLU A 87 -1.47 4.96 11.82
C GLU A 87 -1.19 3.46 11.75
N THR A 88 -0.84 2.93 10.57
CA THR A 88 -0.48 1.52 10.39
C THR A 88 0.68 1.10 11.28
N GLN A 89 1.76 1.89 11.33
CA GLN A 89 2.91 1.64 12.20
C GLN A 89 2.48 1.53 13.66
N GLN A 90 1.73 2.51 14.16
CA GLN A 90 1.28 2.55 15.55
C GLN A 90 0.36 1.37 15.88
N THR A 91 -0.64 1.09 15.03
CA THR A 91 -1.57 -0.02 15.27
C THR A 91 -0.87 -1.36 15.27
N LEU A 92 0.06 -1.60 14.33
CA LEU A 92 0.82 -2.85 14.29
C LEU A 92 1.73 -3.02 15.51
N VAL A 93 2.35 -1.94 16.00
CA VAL A 93 3.16 -1.97 17.23
C VAL A 93 2.29 -2.26 18.44
N LEU A 94 1.16 -1.55 18.61
CA LEU A 94 0.24 -1.73 19.72
C LEU A 94 -0.33 -3.16 19.81
N ASN A 95 -0.46 -3.84 18.67
CA ASN A 95 -0.95 -5.21 18.61
C ASN A 95 0.16 -6.28 18.61
N GLY A 96 1.44 -5.89 18.71
CA GLY A 96 2.57 -6.84 18.65
C GLY A 96 2.72 -7.54 17.29
N LEU A 97 2.20 -6.94 16.22
CA LEU A 97 2.21 -7.49 14.85
C LEU A 97 3.31 -6.90 13.98
N ARG A 98 3.94 -5.79 14.39
CA ARG A 98 4.88 -5.05 13.53
C ARG A 98 6.06 -5.87 13.04
N GLY A 99 6.53 -6.85 13.83
CA GLY A 99 7.61 -7.75 13.44
C GLY A 99 7.23 -8.85 12.44
N GLN A 100 5.95 -8.93 12.03
CA GLN A 100 5.47 -9.98 11.11
C GLN A 100 5.43 -9.55 9.65
N VAL A 101 5.47 -8.23 9.39
CA VAL A 101 5.31 -7.67 8.05
C VAL A 101 6.37 -6.60 7.80
N VAL A 102 6.82 -6.50 6.55
CA VAL A 102 7.53 -5.32 6.06
C VAL A 102 6.50 -4.24 5.73
N LEU A 103 6.80 -2.97 6.02
CA LEU A 103 5.97 -1.85 5.58
C LEU A 103 6.63 -1.13 4.40
N GLN A 104 5.89 -0.99 3.30
CA GLN A 104 6.28 -0.18 2.15
C GLN A 104 5.42 1.08 2.05
N ALA A 105 6.03 2.20 1.70
CA ALA A 105 5.33 3.44 1.39
C ALA A 105 5.47 3.79 -0.10
N ASP A 106 4.38 4.24 -0.72
CA ASP A 106 4.42 4.93 -2.03
C ASP A 106 3.47 6.14 -2.05
N GLY A 107 3.61 6.98 -3.08
CA GLY A 107 2.84 8.22 -3.22
C GLY A 107 3.73 9.40 -3.56
N GLN A 108 4.12 9.52 -4.83
CA GLN A 108 4.90 10.65 -5.36
C GLN A 108 6.23 10.93 -4.63
N LEU A 109 6.89 9.90 -4.08
CA LEU A 109 8.24 10.02 -3.53
C LEU A 109 9.21 10.45 -4.66
N LYS A 110 9.92 11.55 -4.45
CA LYS A 110 10.78 12.18 -5.47
C LYS A 110 12.21 12.40 -5.00
N THR A 111 12.41 12.53 -3.70
CA THR A 111 13.68 12.94 -3.12
C THR A 111 14.14 11.99 -2.01
N GLY A 112 15.44 12.04 -1.69
CA GLY A 112 15.97 11.32 -0.52
C GLY A 112 15.38 11.80 0.80
N ARG A 113 14.94 13.06 0.88
CA ARG A 113 14.23 13.57 2.07
C ARG A 113 12.89 12.86 2.26
N ASP A 114 12.15 12.61 1.19
CA ASP A 114 10.86 11.92 1.26
C ASP A 114 11.05 10.50 1.80
N ILE A 115 12.10 9.81 1.34
CA ILE A 115 12.49 8.48 1.84
C ILE A 115 12.76 8.54 3.34
N ILE A 116 13.60 9.47 3.80
CA ILE A 116 13.95 9.59 5.22
C ILE A 116 12.71 9.87 6.08
N LEU A 117 11.79 10.74 5.62
CA LEU A 117 10.55 11.03 6.34
C LEU A 117 9.67 9.78 6.46
N MET A 118 9.48 9.03 5.37
CA MET A 118 8.72 7.77 5.40
C MET A 118 9.41 6.72 6.29
N ALA A 119 10.73 6.66 6.29
CA ALA A 119 11.51 5.77 7.16
C ALA A 119 11.24 6.06 8.64
N LEU A 120 11.28 7.35 9.03
CA LEU A 120 11.01 7.79 10.39
C LEU A 120 9.56 7.50 10.83
N MET A 121 8.63 7.41 9.88
CA MET A 121 7.24 7.05 10.11
C MET A 121 6.99 5.53 10.14
N GLY A 122 8.02 4.72 9.85
CA GLY A 122 7.97 3.27 10.02
C GLY A 122 8.03 2.45 8.73
N ALA A 123 8.21 3.07 7.56
CA ALA A 123 8.45 2.34 6.31
C ALA A 123 9.86 1.73 6.27
N GLU A 124 9.97 0.58 5.62
CA GLU A 124 11.21 -0.15 5.35
C GLU A 124 11.51 -0.20 3.86
N GLU A 125 10.48 -0.15 3.02
CA GLU A 125 10.58 -0.11 1.55
C GLU A 125 9.87 1.10 0.95
N TYR A 126 10.28 1.51 -0.25
CA TYR A 126 9.82 2.77 -0.89
C TYR A 126 9.50 2.54 -2.36
N GLY A 127 8.26 2.80 -2.76
CA GLY A 127 7.79 2.67 -4.13
C GLY A 127 7.95 3.95 -4.95
N PHE A 128 8.53 3.82 -6.15
CA PHE A 128 8.69 4.91 -7.13
C PHE A 128 8.02 4.53 -8.45
N ALA A 129 7.26 5.46 -9.02
CA ALA A 129 6.63 5.25 -10.33
C ALA A 129 6.74 6.52 -11.19
N THR A 130 6.05 7.60 -10.82
CA THR A 130 6.01 8.84 -11.62
C THR A 130 7.41 9.43 -11.87
N SER A 131 8.27 9.47 -10.84
CA SER A 131 9.66 9.93 -10.98
C SER A 131 10.47 9.04 -11.94
N ALA A 132 10.31 7.72 -11.85
CA ALA A 132 10.93 6.78 -12.78
C ALA A 132 10.42 6.98 -14.22
N LEU A 133 9.12 7.20 -14.42
CA LEU A 133 8.55 7.50 -15.74
C LEU A 133 9.11 8.81 -16.32
N ILE A 134 9.30 9.84 -15.50
CA ILE A 134 9.91 11.11 -15.94
C ILE A 134 11.35 10.88 -16.41
N VAL A 135 12.14 10.09 -15.67
CA VAL A 135 13.50 9.70 -16.08
C VAL A 135 13.50 8.96 -17.42
N LEU A 136 12.48 8.13 -17.67
CA LEU A 136 12.29 7.43 -18.95
C LEU A 136 11.77 8.33 -20.09
N GLY A 137 11.55 9.62 -19.85
CA GLY A 137 11.14 10.60 -20.87
C GLY A 137 9.66 11.00 -20.83
N CYS A 138 8.91 10.63 -19.79
CA CYS A 138 7.58 11.17 -19.58
C CYS A 138 7.66 12.68 -19.31
N VAL A 139 7.09 13.47 -20.21
CA VAL A 139 6.89 14.91 -20.01
C VAL A 139 5.50 15.11 -19.43
N PRO A 140 5.35 15.67 -18.20
CA PRO A 140 4.04 15.89 -17.59
C PRO A 140 3.21 16.83 -18.46
N ARG A 141 2.20 16.29 -19.13
CA ARG A 141 1.27 17.05 -19.98
C ARG A 141 -0.13 17.15 -19.39
N LYS A 142 -0.38 16.45 -18.28
CA LYS A 142 -1.59 16.44 -17.47
C LYS A 142 -1.23 16.09 -16.04
#